data_AF-A0A7X9PFN8-F1
#
_entry.id   AF-A0A7X9PFN8-F1
#
_cell.length_a   1.000
_cell.length_b   1.000
_cell.length_c   1.000
_cell.angle_alpha   90.00
_cell.angle_beta   90.00
_cell.angle_gamma   90.00
#
_symmetry.space_group_name_H-M   'P 1'
#
loop_
_entity.id
_entity.type
_entity.pdbx_description
1 polymer ?
#
loop_
_entity_poly.entity_id
_entity_poly.type
_entity_poly.pdbx_seq_one_letter_code
_entity_poly.pdbx_strand_id
1 'polypeptide(L)'
;MKNIFSRGYAEMIIRWSPRVLGLGFVLFLSLFAFDVFEGEFNAKMLLGFFIHLLPSLTLLAIVIASWKWELVGAVCFFSFAIFYGWSIGLGRPCSRYAFISGPAAIVAALFFMSWLQKRKSLKK
;
A
#
# COMPACT_ATOMS: atom_id res chain seq x y z
N MET A 1 33.13 -15.61 -7.85
CA MET A 1 32.94 -15.00 -6.51
C MET A 1 32.13 -13.69 -6.49
N LYS A 2 31.57 -13.19 -7.62
CA LYS A 2 30.90 -11.87 -7.66
C LYS A 2 29.48 -11.77 -7.07
N ASN A 3 28.84 -12.82 -6.55
CA ASN A 3 27.38 -12.79 -6.40
C ASN A 3 26.74 -13.38 -5.12
N ILE A 4 27.51 -13.66 -4.07
CA ILE A 4 26.90 -14.14 -2.81
C ILE A 4 26.38 -12.97 -1.97
N PHE A 5 27.22 -11.94 -1.79
CA PHE A 5 26.85 -10.75 -1.02
C PHE A 5 25.72 -9.95 -1.70
N SER A 6 25.82 -9.67 -3.01
CA SER A 6 24.78 -8.94 -3.77
C SER A 6 23.42 -9.63 -3.73
N ARG A 7 23.41 -10.96 -3.78
CA ARG A 7 22.19 -11.77 -3.66
C ARG A 7 21.53 -11.57 -2.30
N GLY A 8 22.30 -11.64 -1.21
CA GLY A 8 21.79 -11.41 0.16
C GLY A 8 21.12 -10.05 0.33
N TYR A 9 21.76 -8.97 -0.14
CA TYR A 9 21.17 -7.62 -0.07
C TYR A 9 19.87 -7.51 -0.89
N ALA A 10 19.82 -8.11 -2.09
CA ALA A 10 18.59 -8.12 -2.89
C ALA A 10 17.44 -8.85 -2.19
N GLU A 11 17.71 -9.95 -1.48
CA GLU A 11 16.69 -10.66 -0.70
C GLU A 11 16.17 -9.82 0.47
N MET A 12 17.06 -9.07 1.13
CA MET A 12 16.66 -8.14 2.19
C MET A 12 15.81 -7.01 1.63
N ILE A 13 16.18 -6.42 0.49
CA ILE A 13 15.43 -5.32 -0.13
C ILE A 13 14.04 -5.81 -0.54
N ILE A 14 13.93 -6.92 -1.26
CA ILE A 14 12.62 -7.45 -1.69
C ILE A 14 11.73 -7.81 -0.49
N ARG A 15 12.33 -8.26 0.62
CA ARG A 15 11.60 -8.50 1.86
C ARG A 15 11.15 -7.21 2.53
N TRP A 16 12.00 -6.22 2.71
CA TRP A 16 11.65 -5.05 3.53
C TRP A 16 10.96 -3.93 2.75
N SER A 17 11.27 -3.75 1.46
CA SER A 17 10.67 -2.71 0.61
C SER A 17 9.14 -2.69 0.60
N PRO A 18 8.38 -3.80 0.43
CA PRO A 18 6.92 -3.73 0.42
C PRO A 18 6.34 -3.25 1.75
N ARG A 19 7.01 -3.54 2.86
CA ARG A 19 6.56 -3.19 4.22
C ARG A 19 6.80 -1.73 4.51
N VAL A 20 8.01 -1.23 4.21
CA VAL A 20 8.35 0.19 4.38
C VAL A 20 7.52 1.05 3.44
N LEU A 21 7.42 0.69 2.17
CA LEU A 21 6.63 1.45 1.19
C LEU A 21 5.12 1.29 1.43
N GLY A 22 4.65 0.14 1.91
CA GLY A 22 3.26 -0.04 2.33
C GLY A 22 2.87 0.84 3.51
N LEU A 23 3.72 0.92 4.54
CA LEU A 23 3.53 1.87 5.65
C LEU A 23 3.61 3.33 5.18
N GLY A 24 4.57 3.64 4.31
CA GLY A 24 4.67 4.97 3.69
C GLY A 24 3.42 5.35 2.90
N PHE A 25 2.84 4.40 2.16
CA PHE A 25 1.59 4.62 1.44
C PHE A 25 0.40 4.82 2.39
N VAL A 26 0.31 4.05 3.47
CA VAL A 26 -0.72 4.23 4.51
C VAL A 26 -0.65 5.64 5.10
N LEU A 27 0.56 6.10 5.45
CA LEU A 27 0.78 7.44 5.98
C LEU A 27 0.39 8.50 4.94
N PHE A 28 0.85 8.36 3.70
CA PHE A 28 0.46 9.23 2.60
C PHE A 28 -1.06 9.30 2.42
N LEU A 29 -1.75 8.16 2.43
CA LEU A 29 -3.20 8.11 2.27
C LEU A 29 -3.94 8.72 3.46
N SER A 30 -3.40 8.60 4.68
CA SER A 30 -3.99 9.20 5.87
C SER A 30 -4.00 10.73 5.85
N LEU A 31 -3.10 11.36 5.09
CA LEU A 31 -3.08 12.83 4.93
C LEU A 31 -4.37 13.36 4.29
N PHE A 32 -5.01 12.56 3.43
CA PHE A 32 -6.27 12.96 2.80
C PHE A 32 -7.43 13.05 3.80
N ALA A 33 -7.35 12.39 4.96
CA ALA A 33 -8.40 12.48 5.97
C ALA A 33 -8.51 13.88 6.62
N PHE A 34 -7.48 14.72 6.47
CA PHE A 34 -7.47 16.07 6.99
C PHE A 34 -8.33 17.06 6.19
N ASP A 35 -8.82 16.67 5.01
CA ASP A 35 -9.72 17.49 4.18
C ASP A 35 -11.00 17.92 4.92
N VAL A 36 -11.45 17.12 5.89
CA VAL A 36 -12.60 17.42 6.74
C VAL A 36 -12.43 18.66 7.63
N PHE A 37 -11.20 19.14 7.83
CA PHE A 37 -10.90 20.30 8.69
C PHE A 37 -10.87 21.64 7.93
N GLU A 38 -11.40 21.68 6.70
CA GLU A 38 -11.59 22.93 5.97
C GLU A 38 -12.72 23.79 6.60
N GLY A 39 -12.39 24.97 7.14
CA GLY A 39 -13.36 25.94 7.68
C GLY A 39 -13.34 26.09 9.21
N GLU A 40 -14.43 26.62 9.78
CA GLU A 40 -14.55 26.77 11.24
C GLU A 40 -14.68 25.42 11.95
N PHE A 41 -13.96 25.27 13.06
CA PHE A 41 -13.91 24.02 13.80
C PHE A 41 -15.27 23.64 14.39
N ASN A 42 -15.71 22.41 14.12
CA ASN A 42 -16.90 21.79 14.69
C ASN A 42 -16.55 20.42 15.27
N ALA A 43 -17.06 20.07 16.45
CA ALA A 43 -16.84 18.77 17.07
C ALA A 43 -17.24 17.57 16.16
N LYS A 44 -18.19 17.77 15.22
CA LYS A 44 -18.56 16.76 14.21
C LYS A 44 -17.43 16.45 13.22
N MET A 45 -16.48 17.37 12.99
CA MET A 45 -15.32 17.15 12.12
C MET A 45 -14.42 16.03 12.66
N LEU A 46 -14.35 15.84 13.99
CA LEU A 46 -13.58 14.73 14.57
C LEU A 46 -14.13 13.36 14.14
N LEU A 47 -15.47 13.21 14.14
CA LEU A 47 -16.10 11.98 13.66
C LEU A 47 -15.84 11.79 12.16
N GLY A 48 -15.97 12.85 11.37
CA GLY A 48 -15.67 12.83 9.94
C GLY A 48 -14.21 12.43 9.66
N PHE A 49 -13.25 12.96 10.43
CA PHE A 49 -11.84 12.61 10.35
C PHE A 49 -11.60 11.12 10.58
N PHE A 50 -12.18 10.55 11.65
CA PHE A 50 -12.05 9.11 11.92
C PHE A 50 -12.67 8.24 10.83
N ILE A 51 -13.78 8.68 10.22
CA ILE A 51 -14.39 7.98 9.08
C ILE A 51 -13.46 8.03 7.85
N HIS A 52 -12.87 9.19 7.55
CA HIS A 52 -11.93 9.34 6.42
C HIS A 52 -10.59 8.63 6.66
N LEU A 53 -10.23 8.33 7.91
CA LEU A 53 -9.09 7.47 8.25
C LEU A 53 -9.34 5.98 7.97
N LEU A 54 -10.60 5.51 7.93
CA LEU A 54 -10.91 4.08 7.76
C LEU A 54 -10.21 3.42 6.56
N PRO A 55 -10.12 4.04 5.37
CA PRO A 55 -9.36 3.47 4.25
C PRO A 55 -7.89 3.23 4.59
N SER A 56 -7.22 4.20 5.20
CA SER A 56 -5.80 4.06 5.62
C SER A 56 -5.62 3.02 6.73
N LEU A 57 -6.52 2.98 7.72
CA LEU A 57 -6.48 1.98 8.81
C LEU A 57 -6.71 0.56 8.30
N THR A 58 -7.59 0.40 7.30
CA THR A 58 -7.82 -0.88 6.63
C THR A 58 -6.55 -1.35 5.91
N LEU A 59 -5.89 -0.46 5.17
CA LEU A 59 -4.61 -0.78 4.52
C LEU A 59 -3.50 -1.04 5.54
N LEU A 60 -3.49 -0.34 6.68
CA LEU A 60 -2.54 -0.62 7.76
C LEU A 60 -2.70 -2.05 8.29
N ALA A 61 -3.94 -2.49 8.54
CA ALA A 61 -4.23 -3.85 8.96
C ALA A 61 -3.76 -4.89 7.91
N ILE A 62 -3.96 -4.59 6.62
CA ILE A 62 -3.45 -5.41 5.51
C ILE A 62 -1.92 -5.48 5.55
N VAL A 63 -1.24 -4.34 5.69
CA VAL A 63 0.22 -4.27 5.78
C VAL A 63 0.69 -5.16 6.93
N ILE A 64 0.11 -5.04 8.12
CA ILE A 64 0.40 -5.88 9.31
C ILE A 64 0.19 -7.38 9.01
N ALA A 65 -0.97 -7.77 8.46
CA ALA A 65 -1.26 -9.16 8.11
C ALA A 65 -0.25 -9.72 7.10
N SER A 66 0.26 -8.86 6.21
CA SER A 66 1.20 -9.23 5.16
C SER A 66 2.61 -9.54 5.67
N TRP A 67 2.92 -9.30 6.95
CA TRP A 67 4.17 -9.80 7.56
C TRP A 67 4.22 -11.32 7.53
N LYS A 68 3.10 -11.99 7.81
CA LYS A 68 2.99 -13.45 7.76
C LYS A 68 2.56 -13.93 6.37
N TRP A 69 1.60 -13.24 5.75
CA TRP A 69 0.98 -13.65 4.49
C TRP A 69 1.17 -12.60 3.37
N GLU A 70 2.35 -12.58 2.75
CA GLU A 70 2.72 -11.58 1.74
C GLU A 70 1.76 -11.51 0.53
N LEU A 71 1.12 -12.63 0.19
CA LEU A 71 0.12 -12.67 -0.89
C LEU A 71 -1.13 -11.83 -0.55
N VAL A 72 -1.50 -11.74 0.73
CA VAL A 72 -2.61 -10.88 1.17
C VAL A 72 -2.30 -9.43 0.81
N GLY A 73 -1.09 -8.94 1.09
CA GLY A 73 -0.65 -7.60 0.71
C GLY A 73 -0.71 -7.38 -0.79
N ALA A 74 -0.20 -8.33 -1.58
CA ALA A 74 -0.24 -8.24 -3.03
C ALA A 74 -1.67 -8.10 -3.58
N VAL A 75 -2.57 -9.00 -3.16
CA VAL A 75 -3.95 -9.02 -3.64
C VAL A 75 -4.73 -7.80 -3.16
N CYS A 76 -4.61 -7.44 -1.88
CA CYS A 76 -5.38 -6.34 -1.31
C CYS A 76 -4.94 -4.97 -1.85
N PHE A 77 -3.63 -4.69 -1.97
CA PHE A 77 -3.16 -3.44 -2.56
C PHE A 77 -3.49 -3.34 -4.04
N PHE A 78 -3.40 -4.45 -4.78
CA PHE A 78 -3.80 -4.48 -6.19
C PHE A 78 -5.31 -4.22 -6.35
N SER A 79 -6.12 -4.88 -5.52
CA SER A 79 -7.57 -4.68 -5.49
C SER A 79 -7.92 -3.25 -5.12
N PHE A 80 -7.22 -2.64 -4.16
CA PHE A 80 -7.39 -1.23 -3.80
C PHE A 80 -7.05 -0.30 -4.97
N ALA A 81 -5.95 -0.54 -5.69
CA ALA A 81 -5.56 0.26 -6.85
C ALA A 81 -6.63 0.23 -7.96
N ILE A 82 -7.20 -0.94 -8.23
CA ILE A 82 -8.30 -1.11 -9.20
C ILE A 82 -9.56 -0.42 -8.68
N PHE A 83 -9.95 -0.67 -7.43
CA PHE A 83 -11.15 -0.12 -6.82
C PHE A 83 -11.13 1.41 -6.82
N TYR A 84 -10.01 2.02 -6.44
CA TYR A 84 -9.85 3.48 -6.51
C TYR A 84 -9.98 3.99 -7.95
N GLY A 85 -9.32 3.33 -8.91
CA GLY A 85 -9.41 3.74 -10.30
C GLY A 85 -10.83 3.63 -10.87
N TRP A 86 -11.57 2.61 -10.44
CA TRP A 86 -12.98 2.45 -10.81
C TRP A 86 -13.89 3.48 -10.12
N SER A 87 -13.67 3.78 -8.84
CA SER A 87 -14.53 4.67 -8.06
C SER A 87 -14.46 6.13 -8.51
N ILE A 88 -13.33 6.58 -9.08
CA ILE A 88 -13.21 7.93 -9.65
C ILE A 88 -13.84 8.08 -11.05
N GLY A 89 -14.32 6.98 -11.64
CA GLY A 89 -14.97 6.88 -12.94
C GLY A 89 -13.98 6.77 -14.12
N LEU A 90 -14.45 6.26 -15.26
CA LEU A 90 -13.67 6.16 -16.51
C LEU A 90 -13.67 7.51 -17.26
N GLY A 91 -12.54 7.88 -17.87
CA GLY A 91 -12.42 9.11 -18.68
C GLY A 91 -11.82 10.33 -17.97
N ARG A 92 -11.19 10.16 -16.80
CA ARG A 92 -10.40 11.21 -16.15
C ARG A 92 -8.98 11.26 -16.78
N PRO A 93 -8.20 12.33 -16.53
CA PRO A 93 -6.80 12.35 -16.94
C PRO A 93 -6.00 11.23 -16.25
N CYS A 94 -5.06 10.60 -16.97
CA CYS A 94 -4.22 9.52 -16.44
C CYS A 94 -3.51 9.88 -15.13
N SER A 95 -3.11 11.15 -14.97
CA SER A 95 -2.46 11.65 -13.75
C SER A 95 -3.29 11.44 -12.48
N ARG A 96 -4.63 11.52 -12.59
CA ARG A 96 -5.54 11.39 -11.43
C ARG A 96 -5.61 9.94 -10.93
N TYR A 97 -5.57 8.97 -11.84
CA TYR A 97 -5.46 7.55 -11.46
C TYR A 97 -4.06 7.23 -10.92
N ALA A 98 -3.01 7.74 -11.59
CA ALA A 98 -1.64 7.44 -11.25
C ALA A 98 -1.24 7.90 -9.83
N PHE A 99 -1.84 8.98 -9.33
CA PHE A 99 -1.45 9.56 -8.04
C PHE A 99 -1.71 8.64 -6.84
N ILE A 100 -2.82 7.89 -6.83
CA ILE A 100 -3.15 6.96 -5.73
C ILE A 100 -2.99 5.51 -6.18
N SER A 101 -3.53 5.13 -7.34
CA SER A 101 -3.42 3.74 -7.84
C SER A 101 -1.98 3.37 -8.19
N GLY A 102 -1.15 4.32 -8.62
CA GLY A 102 0.24 4.07 -9.00
C GLY A 102 1.08 3.57 -7.81
N PRO A 103 1.22 4.34 -6.72
CA PRO A 103 1.91 3.89 -5.52
C PRO A 103 1.31 2.60 -4.94
N ALA A 104 -0.01 2.45 -4.93
CA ALA A 104 -0.66 1.22 -4.47
C ALA A 104 -0.28 -0.01 -5.32
N ALA A 105 -0.25 0.14 -6.65
CA ALA A 105 0.17 -0.93 -7.57
C ALA A 105 1.66 -1.29 -7.41
N ILE A 106 2.52 -0.30 -7.14
CA ILE A 106 3.94 -0.54 -6.82
C ILE A 106 4.06 -1.39 -5.55
N VAL A 107 3.35 -1.01 -4.48
CA VAL A 107 3.35 -1.79 -3.22
C VAL A 107 2.82 -3.21 -3.45
N ALA A 108 1.77 -3.38 -4.24
CA ALA A 108 1.24 -4.68 -4.60
C ALA A 108 2.28 -5.56 -5.33
N ALA A 109 2.98 -5.00 -6.32
CA ALA A 109 4.02 -5.70 -7.06
C ALA A 109 5.19 -6.12 -6.15
N LEU A 110 5.59 -5.26 -5.20
CA LEU A 110 6.63 -5.58 -4.22
C LEU A 110 6.22 -6.73 -3.30
N PHE A 111 4.98 -6.72 -2.78
CA PHE A 111 4.47 -7.83 -1.97
C PHE A 111 4.41 -9.14 -2.76
N PHE A 112 4.03 -9.08 -4.03
CA PHE A 112 4.02 -10.24 -4.91
C PHE A 112 5.42 -10.80 -5.14
N MET A 113 6.42 -9.94 -5.39
CA MET A 113 7.82 -10.36 -5.52
C MET A 113 8.36 -10.98 -4.23
N SER A 114 8.04 -10.40 -3.07
CA SER A 114 8.39 -10.96 -1.75
C SER A 114 7.81 -12.37 -1.57
N TRP A 115 6.54 -12.55 -1.95
CA TRP A 115 5.87 -13.85 -1.89
C TRP A 115 6.53 -14.90 -2.80
N LEU A 116 6.87 -14.54 -4.04
CA LEU A 116 7.57 -15.43 -4.97
C LEU A 116 8.93 -15.86 -4.42
N GLN A 117 9.67 -14.94 -3.80
CA GLN A 117 10.96 -15.25 -3.18
C GLN A 117 10.81 -16.20 -2.00
N LYS A 118 9.85 -15.95 -1.11
CA LYS A 118 9.53 -16.84 0.03
C LYS A 118 9.15 -18.25 -0.45
N ARG A 119 8.42 -18.37 -1.55
CA ARG A 119 8.07 -19.68 -2.15
C ARG A 119 9.29 -20.40 -2.73
N LYS A 120 10.23 -19.69 -3.34
CA LYS A 120 11.49 -20.27 -3.85
C LYS A 120 12.38 -20.78 -2.72
N SER A 121 12.46 -20.05 -1.60
CA SER A 121 13.26 -20.49 -0.46
C SER A 121 12.69 -21.71 0.26
N LEU A 122 11.36 -21.89 0.26
CA LEU A 122 10.71 -23.06 0.86
C LEU A 122 10.82 -24.34 0.01
N LYS A 123 11.15 -24.22 -1.28
CA LYS A 123 11.32 -25.34 -2.21
C LYS A 123 12.77 -25.84 -2.33
N LYS A 124 13.71 -25.15 -1.67
CA LYS A 124 15.13 -25.46 -1.69
C LYS A 124 15.50 -26.19 -0.40
#